data_AF-A0A259C6F5-F1
#
_entry.id   AF-A0A259C6F5-F1
#
_cell.length_a   1.000
_cell.length_b   1.000
_cell.length_c   1.000
_cell.angle_alpha   90.00
_cell.angle_beta   90.00
_cell.angle_gamma   90.00
#
_symmetry.space_group_name_H-M   'P 1'
#
loop_
_entity.id
_entity.type
_entity.pdbx_description
1 polymer ?
#
loop_
_entity_poly.entity_id
_entity_poly.type
_entity_poly.pdbx_seq_one_letter_code
_entity_poly.pdbx_strand_id
1 'polypeptide(L)'
;MLSYAGPNLPHDLFDATGRNAGPLTWNIDRAMPAADRWLESKFAPWTRSVVQDWADGALDHLEAVVFTRADDSAQRLYYYLCELRRSGSIKGPEPLMLDIAKIARASSVARTEAALRQLGERLDVDAAALSAAIAQGNATRRATTSAEASTKPVVLIAGSPLPDARLHRVAEAEGWSAIGRTLADEWADRGPDVDAAGDTFAALARQLNTRHLDTRGFTNRAEALAQ
;
A
#
# COMPACT_ATOMS: atom_id res chain seq x y z
N MET A 1 -14.02 5.20 -9.13
CA MET A 1 -12.88 4.26 -8.95
C MET A 1 -12.01 4.74 -7.80
N LEU A 2 -11.35 3.82 -7.10
CA LEU A 2 -10.54 4.11 -5.91
C LEU A 2 -9.13 3.54 -6.11
N SER A 3 -8.11 4.34 -5.86
CA SER A 3 -6.72 3.85 -5.81
C SER A 3 -6.17 3.98 -4.40
N TYR A 4 -4.96 3.46 -4.20
CA TYR A 4 -4.30 3.55 -2.90
C TYR A 4 -2.80 3.78 -3.00
N ALA A 5 -2.22 4.34 -1.94
CA ALA A 5 -0.80 4.61 -1.83
C ALA A 5 -0.26 4.20 -0.46
N GLY A 6 0.75 3.34 -0.49
CA GLY A 6 1.46 2.83 0.68
C GLY A 6 1.11 1.37 1.05
N PRO A 7 1.91 0.77 1.95
CA PRO A 7 1.78 -0.63 2.35
C PRO A 7 0.63 -0.87 3.36
N ASN A 8 0.36 -2.15 3.61
CA ASN A 8 -0.58 -2.66 4.62
C ASN A 8 -2.02 -2.16 4.46
N LEU A 9 -2.51 -2.02 3.25
CA LEU A 9 -3.88 -1.58 3.04
C LEU A 9 -4.86 -2.76 2.97
N PRO A 10 -6.13 -2.55 3.33
CA PRO A 10 -7.16 -3.60 3.36
C PRO A 10 -7.64 -3.93 1.95
N HIS A 11 -6.84 -4.65 1.17
CA HIS A 11 -7.16 -5.00 -0.22
C HIS A 11 -8.55 -5.63 -0.37
N ASP A 12 -8.93 -6.52 0.55
CA ASP A 12 -10.24 -7.18 0.52
C ASP A 12 -11.39 -6.17 0.72
N LEU A 13 -11.19 -5.10 1.52
CA LEU A 13 -12.17 -4.02 1.66
C LEU A 13 -12.26 -3.17 0.39
N PHE A 14 -11.14 -2.91 -0.28
CA PHE A 14 -11.15 -2.20 -1.56
C PHE A 14 -11.84 -3.03 -2.64
N ASP A 15 -11.57 -4.32 -2.71
CA ASP A 15 -12.19 -5.22 -3.69
C ASP A 15 -13.71 -5.33 -3.46
N ALA A 16 -14.15 -5.33 -2.20
CA ALA A 16 -15.58 -5.32 -1.85
C ALA A 16 -16.35 -4.12 -2.43
N THR A 17 -15.66 -3.01 -2.74
CA THR A 17 -16.30 -1.84 -3.38
C THR A 17 -16.67 -2.07 -4.83
N GLY A 18 -16.10 -3.09 -5.49
CA GLY A 18 -16.17 -3.26 -6.95
C GLY A 18 -15.50 -2.14 -7.76
N ARG A 19 -14.81 -1.20 -7.10
CA ARG A 19 -14.24 0.03 -7.68
C ARG A 19 -12.73 0.14 -7.50
N ASN A 20 -12.06 -0.90 -7.02
CA ASN A 20 -10.62 -0.93 -6.77
C ASN A 20 -9.82 -0.83 -8.09
N ALA A 21 -9.12 0.29 -8.27
CA ALA A 21 -8.23 0.56 -9.40
C ALA A 21 -6.78 0.14 -9.14
N GLY A 22 -6.49 -0.43 -7.97
CA GLY A 22 -5.15 -0.86 -7.60
C GLY A 22 -4.27 0.25 -7.01
N PRO A 23 -2.98 -0.03 -6.83
CA PRO A 23 -2.04 0.95 -6.29
C PRO A 23 -1.85 2.10 -7.28
N LEU A 24 -1.61 3.31 -6.77
CA LEU A 24 -1.11 4.40 -7.60
C LEU A 24 0.21 3.99 -8.24
N THR A 25 0.37 4.36 -9.51
CA THR A 25 1.62 4.17 -10.25
C THR A 25 2.45 5.45 -10.21
N TRP A 26 3.70 5.35 -10.63
CA TRP A 26 4.62 6.48 -10.68
C TRP A 26 5.53 6.40 -11.90
N ASN A 27 5.97 7.57 -12.36
CA ASN A 27 7.07 7.73 -13.30
C ASN A 27 8.06 8.71 -12.69
N ILE A 28 9.16 8.18 -12.14
CA ILE A 28 10.18 9.00 -11.47
C ILE A 28 11.21 9.61 -12.43
N ASP A 29 11.18 9.22 -13.70
CA ASP A 29 12.17 9.64 -14.71
C ASP A 29 11.67 10.83 -15.55
N ARG A 30 10.42 11.30 -15.35
CA ARG A 30 9.86 12.47 -16.03
C ARG A 30 10.17 13.79 -15.30
N ALA A 31 10.02 14.90 -16.01
CA ALA A 31 10.01 16.22 -15.39
C ALA A 31 8.77 16.40 -14.51
N MET A 32 8.93 16.99 -13.32
CA MET A 32 7.85 17.15 -12.33
C MET A 32 7.77 18.59 -11.81
N PRO A 33 7.55 19.59 -12.70
CA PRO A 33 7.64 21.00 -12.34
C PRO A 33 6.60 21.44 -11.30
N ALA A 34 5.45 20.78 -11.20
CA ALA A 34 4.48 21.07 -10.14
C ALA A 34 4.97 20.54 -8.78
N ALA A 35 5.49 19.32 -8.76
CA ALA A 35 6.08 18.76 -7.54
C ALA A 35 7.33 19.54 -7.10
N ASP A 36 8.14 20.05 -8.03
CA ASP A 36 9.30 20.89 -7.74
C ASP A 36 8.92 22.19 -7.01
N ARG A 37 7.74 22.74 -7.29
CA ARG A 37 7.24 23.95 -6.63
C ARG A 37 6.67 23.69 -5.24
N TRP A 38 6.04 22.53 -5.04
CA TRP A 38 5.23 22.28 -3.83
C TRP A 38 5.88 21.35 -2.81
N LEU A 39 6.72 20.41 -3.24
CA LEU A 39 7.32 19.40 -2.37
C LEU A 39 8.80 19.67 -2.13
N GLU A 40 9.22 19.60 -0.87
CA GLU A 40 10.63 19.68 -0.51
C GLU A 40 11.43 18.47 -1.03
N SER A 41 12.74 18.65 -1.20
CA SER A 41 13.66 17.65 -1.75
C SER A 41 13.75 16.34 -0.96
N LYS A 42 13.32 16.32 0.32
CA LYS A 42 13.35 15.13 1.19
C LYS A 42 12.21 14.15 0.94
N PHE A 43 11.25 14.50 0.09
CA PHE A 43 10.18 13.58 -0.28
C PHE A 43 10.71 12.41 -1.12
N ALA A 44 10.19 11.21 -0.89
CA ALA A 44 10.52 10.05 -1.71
C ALA A 44 10.12 10.30 -3.18
N PRO A 45 10.93 9.91 -4.18
CA PRO A 45 10.69 10.25 -5.59
C PRO A 45 9.28 9.93 -6.11
N TRP A 46 8.70 8.80 -5.69
CA TRP A 46 7.34 8.42 -6.09
C TRP A 46 6.28 9.44 -5.68
N THR A 47 6.43 10.11 -4.53
CA THR A 47 5.45 11.11 -4.05
C THR A 47 5.42 12.33 -4.97
N ARG A 48 6.57 12.70 -5.53
CA ARG A 48 6.70 13.78 -6.51
C ARG A 48 5.95 13.43 -7.78
N SER A 49 6.08 12.19 -8.24
CA SER A 49 5.31 11.70 -9.39
C SER A 49 3.81 11.82 -9.12
N VAL A 50 3.34 11.32 -7.99
CA VAL A 50 1.91 11.35 -7.64
C VAL A 50 1.35 12.76 -7.58
N VAL A 51 2.06 13.72 -6.99
CA VAL A 51 1.63 15.14 -6.99
C VAL A 51 1.58 15.71 -8.39
N GLN A 52 2.55 15.35 -9.24
CA GLN A 52 2.56 15.77 -10.64
C GLN A 52 1.34 15.20 -11.39
N ASP A 53 0.98 13.92 -11.19
CA ASP A 53 -0.22 13.32 -11.80
C ASP A 53 -1.51 14.02 -11.34
N TRP A 54 -1.55 14.47 -10.08
CA TRP A 54 -2.65 15.29 -9.56
C TRP A 54 -2.72 16.67 -10.23
N ALA A 55 -1.56 17.32 -10.41
CA ALA A 55 -1.47 18.63 -11.04
C ALA A 55 -1.90 18.58 -12.52
N ASP A 56 -1.55 17.49 -13.19
CA ASP A 56 -1.84 17.27 -14.62
C ASP A 56 -3.26 16.76 -14.87
N GLY A 57 -4.05 16.49 -13.82
CA GLY A 57 -5.41 15.94 -13.92
C GLY A 57 -5.45 14.47 -14.35
N ALA A 58 -4.31 13.77 -14.35
CA ALA A 58 -4.24 12.36 -14.77
C ALA A 58 -5.07 11.44 -13.85
N LEU A 59 -5.33 11.88 -12.62
CA LEU A 59 -6.10 11.14 -11.62
C LEU A 59 -7.57 11.55 -11.54
N ASP A 60 -8.06 12.46 -12.39
CA ASP A 60 -9.43 13.01 -12.32
C ASP A 60 -10.54 11.98 -12.55
N HIS A 61 -10.20 10.81 -13.09
CA HIS A 61 -11.10 9.67 -13.24
C HIS A 61 -11.34 8.89 -11.93
N LEU A 62 -10.54 9.17 -10.90
CA LEU A 62 -10.67 8.58 -9.57
C LEU A 62 -11.59 9.43 -8.70
N GLU A 63 -12.31 8.76 -7.81
CA GLU A 63 -13.17 9.38 -6.81
C GLU A 63 -12.36 9.71 -5.54
N ALA A 64 -11.53 8.76 -5.10
CA ALA A 64 -10.67 8.92 -3.95
C ALA A 64 -9.38 8.11 -4.08
N VAL A 65 -8.39 8.50 -3.28
CA VAL A 65 -7.14 7.77 -3.09
C VAL A 65 -6.93 7.55 -1.60
N VAL A 66 -6.78 6.30 -1.19
CA VAL A 66 -6.54 5.93 0.21
C VAL A 66 -5.05 5.86 0.50
N PHE A 67 -4.59 6.70 1.42
CA PHE A 67 -3.22 6.71 1.94
C PHE A 67 -3.17 5.94 3.26
N THR A 68 -2.09 5.18 3.47
CA THR A 68 -1.83 4.52 4.75
C THR A 68 -1.03 5.42 5.69
N ARG A 69 -1.34 5.34 6.98
CA ARG A 69 -0.43 5.86 8.02
C ARG A 69 0.75 4.90 8.29
N ALA A 70 0.84 3.75 7.64
CA ALA A 70 1.97 2.83 7.80
C ALA A 70 3.26 3.31 7.10
N ASP A 71 3.22 4.41 6.34
CA ASP A 71 4.36 4.98 5.62
C ASP A 71 4.44 6.51 5.81
N ASP A 72 5.62 7.02 6.15
CA ASP A 72 5.88 8.44 6.38
C ASP A 72 5.65 9.27 5.12
N SER A 73 6.05 8.75 3.96
CA SER A 73 5.96 9.46 2.68
C SER A 73 4.50 9.59 2.25
N ALA A 74 3.71 8.52 2.35
CA ALA A 74 2.27 8.52 2.11
C ALA A 74 1.53 9.46 3.07
N GLN A 75 1.85 9.41 4.37
CA GLN A 75 1.24 10.29 5.36
C GLN A 75 1.55 11.77 5.09
N ARG A 76 2.81 12.10 4.82
CA ARG A 76 3.21 13.48 4.54
C ARG A 76 2.58 13.98 3.23
N LEU A 77 2.58 13.15 2.19
CA LEU A 77 1.95 13.48 0.91
C LEU A 77 0.45 13.77 1.07
N TYR A 78 -0.28 12.95 1.84
CA TYR A 78 -1.69 13.17 2.14
C TYR A 78 -1.96 14.61 2.64
N TYR A 79 -1.18 15.11 3.60
CA TYR A 79 -1.36 16.46 4.14
C TYR A 79 -1.14 17.54 3.08
N TYR A 80 -0.15 17.37 2.20
CA TYR A 80 0.12 18.33 1.12
C TYR A 80 -1.03 18.34 0.11
N LEU A 81 -1.55 17.17 -0.27
CA LEU A 81 -2.69 17.08 -1.18
C LEU A 81 -3.95 17.73 -0.59
N CYS A 82 -4.21 17.54 0.71
CA CYS A 82 -5.30 18.22 1.39
C CYS A 82 -5.16 19.75 1.30
N GLU A 83 -3.98 20.29 1.58
CA GLU A 83 -3.75 21.74 1.53
C GLU A 83 -3.76 22.31 0.10
N LEU A 84 -3.19 21.57 -0.87
CA LEU A 84 -3.23 21.95 -2.28
C LEU A 84 -4.65 21.95 -2.83
N ARG A 85 -5.50 20.97 -2.45
CA ARG A 85 -6.92 20.97 -2.80
C ARG A 85 -7.68 22.10 -2.09
N ARG A 86 -7.45 22.30 -0.79
CA ARG A 86 -8.10 23.35 0.01
C ARG A 86 -7.81 24.75 -0.52
N SER A 87 -6.59 24.98 -1.03
CA SER A 87 -6.19 26.25 -1.66
C SER A 87 -6.63 26.38 -3.12
N GLY A 88 -7.19 25.33 -3.73
CA GLY A 88 -7.58 25.31 -5.14
C GLY A 88 -6.41 25.17 -6.12
N SER A 89 -5.21 24.81 -5.64
CA SER A 89 -4.01 24.64 -6.47
C SER A 89 -4.05 23.37 -7.33
N ILE A 90 -4.81 22.35 -6.90
CA ILE A 90 -5.07 21.11 -7.64
C ILE A 90 -6.55 20.73 -7.52
N LYS A 91 -7.05 19.96 -8.50
CA LYS A 91 -8.37 19.30 -8.48
C LYS A 91 -8.19 17.80 -8.20
N GLY A 92 -9.10 16.95 -8.69
CA GLY A 92 -8.96 15.50 -8.63
C GLY A 92 -9.50 14.84 -7.36
N PRO A 93 -9.13 13.56 -7.15
CA PRO A 93 -9.78 12.68 -6.19
C PRO A 93 -9.64 13.15 -4.75
N GLU A 94 -10.56 12.71 -3.90
CA GLU A 94 -10.47 12.92 -2.45
C GLU A 94 -9.31 12.12 -1.85
N PRO A 95 -8.34 12.76 -1.19
CA PRO A 95 -7.35 12.03 -0.40
C PRO A 95 -8.01 11.55 0.91
N LEU A 96 -7.93 10.26 1.18
CA LEU A 96 -8.40 9.63 2.41
C LEU A 96 -7.21 9.08 3.19
N MET A 97 -7.25 9.14 4.52
CA MET A 97 -6.21 8.57 5.38
C MET A 97 -6.76 7.39 6.16
N LEU A 98 -6.14 6.23 6.00
CA LEU A 98 -6.41 5.06 6.84
C LEU A 98 -5.35 4.97 7.94
N ASP A 99 -5.80 5.13 9.18
CA ASP A 99 -4.96 4.99 10.36
C ASP A 99 -4.86 3.52 10.80
N ILE A 100 -3.67 2.96 10.70
CA ILE A 100 -3.39 1.57 11.09
C ILE A 100 -2.42 1.58 12.27
N ALA A 101 -2.84 0.97 13.37
CA ALA A 101 -2.01 0.83 14.55
C ALA A 101 -1.24 -0.50 14.51
N LYS A 102 0.09 -0.43 14.51
CA LYS A 102 0.99 -1.58 14.31
C LYS A 102 1.56 -2.20 15.58
N ILE A 103 1.47 -1.53 16.73
CA ILE A 103 1.93 -2.10 18.00
C ILE A 103 1.05 -3.32 18.33
N ALA A 104 1.65 -4.46 18.64
CA ALA A 104 0.97 -5.72 18.94
C ALA A 104 0.29 -5.69 20.32
N ARG A 105 -0.80 -4.93 20.44
CA ARG A 105 -1.64 -4.83 21.63
C ARG A 105 -3.11 -4.76 21.24
N ALA A 106 -3.98 -5.24 22.11
CA ALA A 106 -5.43 -5.30 21.86
C ALA A 106 -6.03 -3.93 21.47
N SER A 107 -5.56 -2.84 22.08
CA SER A 107 -6.03 -1.49 21.76
C SER A 107 -5.64 -1.01 20.37
N SER A 108 -4.53 -1.51 19.80
CA SER A 108 -4.16 -1.22 18.41
C SER A 108 -5.09 -1.95 17.44
N VAL A 109 -5.41 -3.21 17.72
CA VAL A 109 -6.36 -3.98 16.91
C VAL A 109 -7.73 -3.32 16.92
N ALA A 110 -8.23 -2.94 18.09
CA ALA A 110 -9.52 -2.24 18.23
C ALA A 110 -9.55 -0.89 17.49
N ARG A 111 -8.44 -0.12 17.53
CA ARG A 111 -8.33 1.14 16.77
C ARG A 111 -8.34 0.89 15.27
N THR A 112 -7.59 -0.09 14.79
CA THR A 112 -7.58 -0.47 13.37
C THR A 112 -8.96 -0.94 12.93
N GLU A 113 -9.65 -1.76 13.73
CA GLU A 113 -11.02 -2.19 13.45
C GLU A 113 -11.98 -1.00 13.30
N ALA A 114 -11.96 -0.05 14.24
CA ALA A 114 -12.78 1.15 14.16
C ALA A 114 -12.49 1.98 12.90
N ALA A 115 -11.20 2.13 12.53
CA ALA A 115 -10.81 2.82 11.31
C ALA A 115 -11.27 2.10 10.04
N LEU A 116 -11.21 0.76 10.02
CA LEU A 116 -11.73 -0.04 8.90
C LEU A 116 -13.24 0.07 8.77
N ARG A 117 -13.99 0.08 9.87
CA ARG A 117 -15.46 0.29 9.85
C ARG A 117 -15.82 1.66 9.30
N GLN A 118 -15.16 2.72 9.78
CA GLN A 118 -15.35 4.07 9.26
C GLN A 118 -15.04 4.16 7.76
N LEU A 119 -13.98 3.49 7.31
CA LEU A 119 -13.65 3.42 5.89
C LEU A 119 -14.71 2.61 5.11
N GLY A 120 -15.18 1.48 5.65
CA GLY A 120 -16.25 0.68 5.07
C GLY A 120 -17.54 1.49 4.89
N GLU A 121 -17.99 2.19 5.94
CA GLU A 121 -19.12 3.11 5.88
C GLU A 121 -18.92 4.19 4.81
N ARG A 122 -17.72 4.80 4.74
CA ARG A 122 -17.40 5.82 3.73
C ARG A 122 -17.42 5.28 2.30
N LEU A 123 -17.05 4.01 2.11
CA LEU A 123 -16.95 3.36 0.81
C LEU A 123 -18.19 2.52 0.45
N ASP A 124 -19.24 2.57 1.27
CA ASP A 124 -20.47 1.80 1.12
C ASP A 124 -20.23 0.27 1.07
N VAL A 125 -19.38 -0.21 1.98
CA VAL A 125 -19.04 -1.63 2.15
C VAL A 125 -19.52 -2.11 3.50
N ASP A 126 -20.50 -3.00 3.48
CA ASP A 126 -21.01 -3.68 4.67
C ASP A 126 -20.23 -4.96 5.00
N ALA A 127 -20.59 -5.60 6.11
CA ALA A 127 -19.94 -6.82 6.57
C ALA A 127 -20.12 -8.01 5.61
N ALA A 128 -21.23 -8.07 4.86
CA ALA A 128 -21.52 -9.17 3.94
C ALA A 128 -20.69 -9.06 2.66
N ALA A 129 -20.61 -7.85 2.07
CA ALA A 129 -19.73 -7.55 0.95
C ALA A 129 -18.26 -7.79 1.31
N LEU A 130 -17.84 -7.33 2.50
CA LEU A 130 -16.48 -7.59 2.99
C LEU A 130 -16.21 -9.09 3.18
N SER A 131 -17.16 -9.85 3.73
CA SER A 131 -17.04 -11.30 3.89
C SER A 131 -16.79 -12.01 2.55
N ALA A 132 -17.59 -11.67 1.55
CA ALA A 132 -17.46 -12.24 0.21
C ALA A 132 -16.11 -11.89 -0.43
N ALA A 133 -15.65 -10.64 -0.28
CA ALA A 133 -14.36 -10.22 -0.79
C ALA A 133 -13.19 -10.90 -0.08
N ILE A 134 -13.26 -11.09 1.24
CA ILE A 134 -12.25 -11.85 2.00
C ILE A 134 -12.16 -13.30 1.50
N ALA A 135 -13.29 -13.95 1.24
CA ALA A 135 -13.30 -15.31 0.72
C ALA A 135 -12.58 -15.41 -0.64
N GLN A 136 -12.83 -14.46 -1.55
CA GLN A 136 -12.15 -14.37 -2.85
C GLN A 136 -10.66 -14.02 -2.70
N GLY A 137 -10.33 -13.08 -1.82
CA GLY A 137 -8.96 -12.69 -1.51
C GLY A 137 -8.13 -13.86 -0.98
N ASN A 138 -8.67 -14.63 -0.03
CA ASN A 138 -8.03 -15.84 0.48
C ASN A 138 -7.86 -16.92 -0.60
N ALA A 139 -8.82 -17.09 -1.52
CA ALA A 139 -8.65 -17.99 -2.65
C ALA A 139 -7.48 -17.57 -3.55
N THR A 140 -7.33 -16.26 -3.80
CA THR A 140 -6.23 -15.69 -4.58
C THR A 140 -4.87 -15.87 -3.90
N ARG A 141 -4.80 -15.63 -2.58
CA ARG A 141 -3.58 -15.84 -1.77
C ARG A 141 -3.10 -17.28 -1.88
N ARG A 142 -3.99 -18.26 -1.72
CA ARG A 142 -3.64 -19.69 -1.82
C ARG A 142 -3.23 -20.13 -3.23
N ALA A 143 -3.80 -19.54 -4.27
CA ALA A 143 -3.41 -19.82 -5.66
C ALA A 143 -2.00 -19.31 -5.99
N THR A 144 -1.53 -18.29 -5.26
CA THR A 144 -0.20 -17.71 -5.43
C THR A 144 0.83 -18.50 -4.62
N THR A 145 1.11 -19.74 -5.02
CA THR A 145 2.16 -20.54 -4.35
C THR A 145 3.06 -21.30 -5.32
N SER A 146 4.35 -20.93 -5.28
CA SER A 146 5.58 -21.65 -5.66
C SER A 146 6.43 -20.84 -6.64
N ALA A 147 7.46 -20.18 -6.12
CA ALA A 147 8.59 -19.74 -6.94
C ALA A 147 9.42 -20.97 -7.32
N GLU A 148 9.76 -21.11 -8.60
CA GLU A 148 10.66 -22.17 -9.05
C GLU A 148 12.03 -22.02 -8.38
N ALA A 149 12.58 -23.13 -7.90
CA ALA A 149 13.91 -23.14 -7.29
C ALA A 149 14.97 -22.79 -8.35
N SER A 150 15.58 -21.61 -8.19
CA SER A 150 16.70 -21.17 -9.03
C SER A 150 18.00 -21.83 -8.56
N THR A 151 18.83 -22.27 -9.51
CA THR A 151 20.18 -22.78 -9.24
C THR A 151 21.26 -21.69 -9.24
N LYS A 152 20.88 -20.44 -9.54
CA LYS A 152 21.80 -19.29 -9.57
C LYS A 152 22.15 -18.81 -8.16
N PRO A 153 23.35 -18.21 -7.96
CA PRO A 153 23.67 -17.57 -6.69
C PRO A 153 22.68 -16.43 -6.39
N VAL A 154 22.22 -16.35 -5.15
CA VAL A 154 21.19 -15.40 -4.72
C VAL A 154 21.82 -14.11 -4.21
N VAL A 155 21.26 -12.97 -4.61
CA VAL A 155 21.55 -11.66 -4.01
C VAL A 155 20.27 -11.09 -3.39
N LEU A 156 20.36 -10.71 -2.12
CA LEU A 156 19.29 -10.04 -1.40
C LEU A 156 19.41 -8.52 -1.54
N ILE A 157 18.39 -7.90 -2.13
CA ILE A 157 18.16 -6.46 -2.17
C ILE A 157 17.28 -6.11 -0.98
N ALA A 158 17.88 -5.50 0.05
CA ALA A 158 17.21 -5.10 1.28
C ALA A 158 17.45 -3.63 1.59
N GLY A 159 16.50 -3.02 2.31
CA GLY A 159 16.54 -1.60 2.68
C GLY A 159 15.19 -0.93 2.48
N SER A 160 15.19 0.34 2.08
CA SER A 160 14.00 1.00 1.57
C SER A 160 13.63 0.37 0.21
N PRO A 161 12.36 -0.02 0.01
CA PRO A 161 11.92 -0.63 -1.25
C PRO A 161 12.22 0.28 -2.44
N LEU A 162 12.75 -0.33 -3.49
CA LEU A 162 13.03 0.39 -4.72
C LEU A 162 11.74 0.70 -5.47
N PRO A 163 11.66 1.82 -6.19
CA PRO A 163 10.47 2.17 -6.97
C PRO A 163 10.15 1.14 -8.06
N ASP A 164 11.12 0.34 -8.51
CA ASP A 164 10.92 -0.66 -9.56
C ASP A 164 12.06 -1.70 -9.53
N ALA A 165 11.99 -2.66 -10.45
CA ALA A 165 12.93 -3.78 -10.57
C ALA A 165 14.24 -3.44 -11.32
N ARG A 166 14.63 -2.16 -11.49
CA ARG A 166 15.88 -1.80 -12.18
C ARG A 166 17.11 -2.46 -11.53
N LEU A 167 17.20 -2.46 -10.20
CA LEU A 167 18.33 -3.10 -9.52
C LEU A 167 18.31 -4.63 -9.65
N HIS A 168 17.12 -5.25 -9.58
CA HIS A 168 16.96 -6.68 -9.83
C HIS A 168 17.48 -7.07 -11.21
N ARG A 169 17.10 -6.31 -12.25
CA ARG A 169 17.57 -6.55 -13.63
C ARG A 169 19.08 -6.41 -13.77
N VAL A 170 19.71 -5.48 -13.06
CA VAL A 170 21.18 -5.34 -13.05
C VAL A 170 21.82 -6.59 -12.43
N ALA A 171 21.33 -7.05 -11.29
CA ALA A 171 21.84 -8.26 -10.65
C ALA A 171 21.64 -9.51 -11.52
N GLU A 172 20.47 -9.66 -12.14
CA GLU A 172 20.14 -10.78 -13.01
C GLU A 172 20.99 -10.82 -14.28
N ALA A 173 21.32 -9.65 -14.85
CA ALA A 173 22.23 -9.53 -15.99
C ALA A 173 23.66 -10.01 -15.65
N GLU A 174 24.08 -9.89 -14.39
CA GLU A 174 25.36 -10.39 -13.88
C GLU A 174 25.28 -11.86 -13.41
N GLY A 175 24.20 -12.57 -13.73
CA GLY A 175 24.05 -14.01 -13.46
C GLY A 175 23.52 -14.36 -12.07
N TRP A 176 23.08 -13.38 -11.27
CA TRP A 176 22.49 -13.61 -9.96
C TRP A 176 20.98 -13.88 -10.04
N SER A 177 20.43 -14.48 -8.98
CA SER A 177 18.99 -14.47 -8.69
C SER A 177 18.72 -13.34 -7.71
N ALA A 178 18.07 -12.27 -8.16
CA ALA A 178 17.76 -11.13 -7.30
C ALA A 178 16.50 -11.38 -6.48
N ILE A 179 16.61 -11.26 -5.15
CA ILE A 179 15.48 -11.37 -4.22
C ILE A 179 15.35 -10.04 -3.47
N GLY A 180 14.12 -9.59 -3.26
CA GLY A 180 13.84 -8.33 -2.56
C GLY A 180 12.58 -7.69 -3.13
N ARG A 181 11.90 -6.89 -2.33
CA ARG A 181 10.63 -6.29 -2.72
C ARG A 181 10.84 -4.90 -3.32
N THR A 182 10.12 -4.62 -4.40
CA THR A 182 9.90 -3.26 -4.88
C THR A 182 8.77 -2.60 -4.08
N LEU A 183 8.66 -1.29 -4.19
CA LEU A 183 7.56 -0.51 -3.64
C LEU A 183 6.21 -0.98 -4.20
N ALA A 184 6.17 -1.36 -5.49
CA ALA A 184 4.98 -1.92 -6.12
C ALA A 184 4.59 -3.27 -5.48
N ASP A 185 5.57 -4.14 -5.19
CA ASP A 185 5.32 -5.42 -4.51
C ASP A 185 4.81 -5.21 -3.08
N GLU A 186 5.32 -4.20 -2.37
CA GLU A 186 4.84 -3.88 -1.02
C GLU A 186 3.41 -3.33 -1.03
N TRP A 187 3.07 -2.48 -2.00
CA TRP A 187 1.74 -1.90 -2.07
C TRP A 187 0.72 -2.91 -2.57
N ALA A 188 1.10 -3.86 -3.41
CA ALA A 188 0.22 -4.94 -3.88
C ALA A 188 0.08 -6.09 -2.88
N ASP A 189 0.76 -6.03 -1.73
CA ASP A 189 0.80 -7.12 -0.75
C ASP A 189 -0.54 -7.37 -0.08
N ARG A 190 -1.18 -8.49 -0.42
CA ARG A 190 -2.41 -8.94 0.21
C ARG A 190 -2.18 -9.59 1.59
N GLY A 191 -0.94 -9.89 1.97
CA GLY A 191 -0.58 -10.56 3.21
C GLY A 191 -1.14 -11.98 3.31
N PRO A 192 -1.06 -12.61 4.51
CA PRO A 192 -1.57 -13.95 4.74
C PRO A 192 -3.10 -14.02 4.69
N ASP A 193 -3.65 -15.24 4.72
CA ASP A 193 -5.10 -15.46 4.80
C ASP A 193 -5.72 -14.73 5.99
N VAL A 194 -6.92 -14.18 5.77
CA VAL A 194 -7.74 -13.59 6.82
C VAL A 194 -8.58 -14.70 7.45
N ASP A 195 -8.42 -14.92 8.75
CA ASP A 195 -9.30 -15.79 9.54
C ASP A 195 -10.66 -15.12 9.76
N ALA A 196 -11.58 -15.32 8.81
CA ALA A 196 -12.89 -14.70 8.76
C ALA A 196 -13.92 -15.31 9.73
N ALA A 197 -13.49 -16.05 10.76
CA ALA A 197 -14.39 -16.51 11.80
C ALA A 197 -14.97 -15.33 12.61
N GLY A 198 -16.29 -15.20 12.63
CA GLY A 198 -17.00 -14.16 13.39
C GLY A 198 -17.06 -12.83 12.65
N ASP A 199 -16.66 -11.75 13.32
CA ASP A 199 -16.73 -10.39 12.76
C ASP A 199 -15.62 -10.14 11.71
N THR A 200 -16.03 -9.78 10.49
CA THR A 200 -15.14 -9.63 9.33
C THR A 200 -14.22 -8.42 9.42
N PHE A 201 -14.69 -7.30 10.00
CA PHE A 201 -13.85 -6.12 10.21
C PHE A 201 -12.79 -6.40 11.28
N ALA A 202 -13.19 -7.07 12.37
CA ALA A 202 -12.26 -7.47 13.42
C ALA A 202 -11.22 -8.48 12.90
N ALA A 203 -11.64 -9.43 12.06
CA ALA A 203 -10.74 -10.38 11.40
C ALA A 203 -9.69 -9.69 10.53
N LEU A 204 -10.13 -8.76 9.68
CA LEU A 204 -9.22 -8.00 8.82
C LEU A 204 -8.28 -7.10 9.64
N ALA A 205 -8.78 -6.48 10.71
CA ALA A 205 -7.95 -5.69 11.62
C ALA A 205 -6.84 -6.52 12.28
N ARG A 206 -7.16 -7.75 12.74
CA ARG A 206 -6.17 -8.69 13.28
C ARG A 206 -5.13 -9.04 12.23
N GLN A 207 -5.56 -9.39 11.01
CA GLN A 207 -4.66 -9.74 9.93
C GLN A 207 -3.70 -8.60 9.57
N LEU A 208 -4.18 -7.35 9.51
CA LEU A 208 -3.32 -6.20 9.23
C LEU A 208 -2.34 -5.89 10.37
N ASN A 209 -2.75 -6.09 11.62
CA ASN A 209 -1.90 -5.87 12.78
C ASN A 209 -0.77 -6.90 12.87
N THR A 210 -1.01 -8.15 12.49
CA THR A 210 0.02 -9.22 12.51
C THR A 210 1.02 -9.14 11.35
N ARG A 211 0.80 -8.30 10.34
CA ARG A 211 1.80 -8.13 9.26
C ARG A 211 3.08 -7.49 9.82
N HIS A 212 4.22 -8.05 9.43
CA HIS A 212 5.53 -7.63 9.93
C HIS A 212 6.42 -6.97 8.87
N LEU A 213 5.98 -6.99 7.61
CA LEU A 213 6.71 -6.48 6.45
C LEU A 213 6.38 -5.02 6.17
N ASP A 214 6.60 -4.14 7.15
CA ASP A 214 6.39 -2.71 6.95
C ASP A 214 7.43 -1.84 7.63
N THR A 215 7.52 -0.58 7.18
CA THR A 215 8.52 0.39 7.60
C THR A 215 8.31 0.88 9.04
N ARG A 216 7.13 0.69 9.62
CA ARG A 216 6.76 1.12 10.98
C ARG A 216 6.55 -0.06 11.96
N GLY A 217 6.89 -1.28 11.54
CA GLY A 217 6.76 -2.51 12.30
C GLY A 217 7.89 -2.67 13.29
N PHE A 218 7.56 -3.04 14.52
CA PHE A 218 8.54 -3.36 15.56
C PHE A 218 8.91 -4.84 15.47
N THR A 219 9.71 -5.21 14.47
CA THR A 219 10.12 -6.60 14.23
C THR A 219 11.63 -6.74 14.05
N ASN A 220 12.13 -7.93 14.40
CA ASN A 220 13.51 -8.30 14.09
C ASN A 220 13.61 -8.64 12.60
N ARG A 221 14.17 -7.73 11.81
CA ARG A 221 14.31 -7.91 10.36
C ARG A 221 15.25 -9.05 9.98
N ALA A 222 16.24 -9.37 10.81
CA ALA A 222 17.13 -10.50 10.56
C ALA A 222 16.38 -11.83 10.67
N GLU A 223 15.47 -11.96 11.65
CA GLU A 223 14.60 -13.12 11.77
C GLU A 223 13.57 -13.20 10.64
N ALA A 224 13.03 -12.07 10.20
CA ALA A 224 12.09 -12.03 9.08
C ALA A 224 12.71 -12.42 7.73
N LEU A 225 14.04 -12.29 7.58
CA LEU A 225 14.77 -12.75 6.39
C LEU A 225 15.09 -14.26 6.43
N ALA A 226 14.96 -14.90 7.59
CA ALA A 226 15.25 -16.32 7.79
C ALA A 226 14.00 -17.22 7.72
N GLN A 227 12.82 -16.63 7.53
CA GLN A 227 11.51 -17.31 7.36
C GLN A 227 11.09 -17.29 5.90
#